data_AF-A0A7Y5D996-F1
#
_entry.id   AF-A0A7Y5D996-F1
#
_cell.length_a   1.000
_cell.length_b   1.000
_cell.length_c   1.000
_cell.angle_alpha   90.00
_cell.angle_beta   90.00
_cell.angle_gamma   90.00
#
_symmetry.space_group_name_H-M   'P 1'
#
loop_
_entity.id
_entity.type
_entity.pdbx_description
1 polymer ?
#
loop_
_entity_poly.entity_id
_entity_poly.type
_entity_poly.pdbx_seq_one_letter_code
_entity_poly.pdbx_strand_id
1 'polypeptide(L)'
;MSNLKQKKFRITRWTMATFWGWLLGVIFILLLSSFLDSIGIKHMQFYLGVGMGAGVGFTQWLLLKKNTAVKNKNWIWFSILGMGIPFIILDLLLTTNYNYKPVLGISFGALALGLLQYSVLKKYSAKAGVWIFGCFAGWSLAVLTTFSINYTMRLSGILSTLALAFINLFLILAGGIVLGIVTGIVMNKILKNPIQ
;
A
#
# COMPACT_ATOMS: atom_id res chain seq x y z
N MET A 1 12.18 22.97 -26.71
CA MET A 1 13.10 22.95 -25.54
C MET A 1 12.36 23.51 -24.32
N SER A 2 11.94 22.67 -23.37
CA SER A 2 11.63 23.12 -22.01
C SER A 2 12.44 22.28 -21.03
N ASN A 3 13.53 22.89 -20.59
CA ASN A 3 14.59 22.31 -19.76
C ASN A 3 14.14 22.25 -18.28
N LEU A 4 12.95 21.71 -18.01
CA LEU A 4 12.51 21.41 -16.66
C LEU A 4 13.27 20.16 -16.21
N LYS A 5 14.38 20.34 -15.49
CA LYS A 5 15.13 19.30 -14.77
C LYS A 5 14.15 18.33 -14.09
N GLN A 6 13.77 17.24 -14.75
CA GLN A 6 13.07 16.14 -14.10
C GLN A 6 14.01 15.64 -13.01
N LYS A 7 13.64 15.89 -11.74
CA LYS A 7 14.45 15.43 -10.60
C LYS A 7 14.49 13.91 -10.65
N LYS A 8 15.65 13.35 -11.01
CA LYS A 8 15.92 11.91 -11.13
C LYS A 8 15.25 11.15 -9.99
N PHE A 9 14.47 10.13 -10.35
CA PHE A 9 13.83 9.21 -9.41
C PHE A 9 14.89 8.63 -8.46
N ARG A 10 14.57 8.56 -7.16
CA ARG A 10 15.42 7.96 -6.14
C ARG A 10 14.57 7.03 -5.29
N ILE A 11 15.07 5.81 -5.05
CA ILE A 11 14.39 4.79 -4.25
C ILE A 11 14.08 5.35 -2.85
N THR A 12 15.04 6.04 -2.21
CA THR A 12 14.82 6.63 -0.88
C THR A 12 13.64 7.62 -0.85
N ARG A 13 13.49 8.48 -1.86
CA ARG A 13 12.35 9.40 -1.94
C ARG A 13 11.04 8.66 -2.16
N TRP A 14 11.05 7.60 -2.95
CA TRP A 14 9.89 6.73 -3.16
C TRP A 14 9.49 6.01 -1.88
N THR A 15 10.46 5.46 -1.15
CA THR A 15 10.24 4.81 0.14
C THR A 15 9.64 5.79 1.13
N MET A 16 10.18 7.00 1.24
CA MET A 16 9.62 8.03 2.14
C MET A 16 8.22 8.47 1.71
N ALA A 17 7.96 8.65 0.41
CA ALA A 17 6.62 8.97 -0.07
C ALA A 17 5.64 7.85 0.28
N THR A 18 6.02 6.59 0.07
CA THR A 18 5.21 5.41 0.40
C THR A 18 4.99 5.31 1.91
N PHE A 19 6.00 5.59 2.74
CA PHE A 19 5.87 5.63 4.19
C PHE A 19 4.89 6.70 4.68
N TRP A 20 4.99 7.92 4.16
CA TRP A 20 4.01 8.98 4.46
C TRP A 20 2.61 8.60 3.98
N GLY A 21 2.51 7.93 2.84
CA GLY A 21 1.26 7.38 2.35
C GLY A 21 0.69 6.28 3.22
N TRP A 22 1.53 5.42 3.77
CA TRP A 22 1.15 4.39 4.73
C TRP A 22 0.58 5.01 6.00
N LEU A 23 1.27 6.00 6.57
CA LEU A 23 0.79 6.74 7.74
C LEU A 23 -0.55 7.44 7.46
N LEU A 24 -0.67 8.11 6.31
CA LEU A 24 -1.91 8.72 5.87
C LEU A 24 -3.02 7.67 5.68
N GLY A 25 -2.68 6.49 5.19
CA GLY A 25 -3.60 5.37 5.06
C GLY A 25 -4.13 4.89 6.40
N VAL A 26 -3.27 4.78 7.42
CA VAL A 26 -3.69 4.48 8.80
C VAL A 26 -4.67 5.54 9.33
N ILE A 27 -4.40 6.82 9.09
CA ILE A 27 -5.33 7.89 9.47
C ILE A 27 -6.68 7.71 8.75
N PHE A 28 -6.67 7.44 7.44
CA PHE A 28 -7.91 7.20 6.69
C PHE A 28 -8.68 5.97 7.17
N ILE A 29 -7.99 4.90 7.56
CA ILE A 29 -8.63 3.73 8.18
C ILE A 29 -9.38 4.14 9.43
N LEU A 30 -8.74 4.88 10.34
CA LEU A 30 -9.35 5.30 11.61
C LEU A 30 -10.56 6.20 11.38
N LEU A 31 -10.45 7.16 10.47
CA LEU A 31 -11.55 8.06 10.12
C LEU A 31 -12.72 7.31 9.47
N LEU A 32 -12.44 6.45 8.49
CA LEU A 32 -13.47 5.67 7.78
C LEU A 32 -14.15 4.66 8.71
N SER A 33 -13.39 3.92 9.51
CA SER A 33 -13.97 2.95 10.46
C SER A 33 -14.86 3.67 11.48
N SER A 34 -14.37 4.76 12.07
CA SER A 34 -15.14 5.55 13.05
C SER A 34 -16.41 6.15 12.45
N PHE A 35 -16.34 6.63 11.19
CA PHE A 35 -17.50 7.15 10.47
C PHE A 35 -18.52 6.05 10.14
N LEU A 36 -18.07 4.87 9.71
CA LEU A 36 -18.95 3.75 9.38
C LEU A 36 -19.64 3.19 10.63
N ASP A 37 -18.90 3.09 11.74
CA ASP A 37 -19.44 2.68 13.03
C ASP A 37 -20.54 3.65 13.52
N SER A 38 -20.39 4.96 13.28
CA SER A 38 -21.37 5.98 13.70
C SER A 38 -22.70 5.90 12.94
N ILE A 39 -22.70 5.35 11.72
CA ILE A 39 -23.91 5.11 10.91
C ILE A 39 -24.39 3.65 10.98
N GLY A 40 -23.84 2.85 11.90
CA GLY A 40 -24.27 1.47 12.17
C GLY A 40 -23.66 0.40 11.26
N ILE A 41 -22.72 0.75 10.37
CA ILE A 41 -21.99 -0.21 9.53
C ILE A 41 -20.80 -0.75 10.33
N LYS A 42 -21.02 -1.88 11.00
CA LYS A 42 -20.02 -2.55 11.85
C LYS A 42 -19.44 -3.78 11.16
N HIS A 43 -18.28 -4.24 11.64
CA HIS A 43 -17.64 -5.51 11.27
C HIS A 43 -17.18 -5.67 9.81
N MET A 44 -17.24 -4.60 9.02
CA MET A 44 -16.61 -4.55 7.70
C MET A 44 -15.10 -4.32 7.82
N GLN A 45 -14.33 -4.68 6.80
CA GLN A 45 -12.88 -4.47 6.74
C GLN A 45 -12.44 -3.72 5.47
N PHE A 46 -13.34 -3.40 4.53
CA PHE A 46 -13.00 -2.71 3.28
C PHE A 46 -12.38 -1.33 3.47
N TYR A 47 -12.65 -0.65 4.58
CA TYR A 47 -12.00 0.61 4.91
C TYR A 47 -10.47 0.44 5.06
N LEU A 48 -9.97 -0.77 5.36
CA LEU A 48 -8.54 -1.09 5.35
C LEU A 48 -7.97 -0.95 3.95
N GLY A 49 -8.56 -1.65 2.98
CA GLY A 49 -8.16 -1.58 1.58
C GLY A 49 -8.29 -0.18 1.00
N VAL A 50 -9.42 0.48 1.24
CA VAL A 50 -9.69 1.85 0.74
C VAL A 50 -8.72 2.86 1.37
N GLY A 51 -8.56 2.85 2.69
CA GLY A 51 -7.70 3.78 3.41
C GLY A 51 -6.24 3.65 3.01
N MET A 52 -5.69 2.42 3.04
CA MET A 52 -4.31 2.16 2.62
C MET A 52 -4.08 2.48 1.14
N GLY A 53 -5.01 2.05 0.28
CA GLY A 53 -4.95 2.33 -1.15
C GLY A 53 -4.97 3.83 -1.45
N ALA A 54 -5.81 4.60 -0.76
CA ALA A 54 -5.89 6.05 -0.89
C ALA A 54 -4.60 6.74 -0.43
N GLY A 55 -4.13 6.46 0.79
CA GLY A 55 -2.95 7.10 1.36
C GLY A 55 -1.66 6.81 0.58
N VAL A 56 -1.38 5.52 0.34
CA VAL A 56 -0.20 5.09 -0.42
C VAL A 56 -0.29 5.54 -1.88
N GLY A 57 -1.44 5.34 -2.53
CA GLY A 57 -1.65 5.73 -3.91
C GLY A 57 -1.49 7.23 -4.14
N PHE A 58 -2.02 8.06 -3.25
CA PHE A 58 -1.93 9.51 -3.34
C PHE A 58 -0.50 10.02 -3.26
N THR A 59 0.26 9.60 -2.24
CA THR A 59 1.63 10.06 -2.02
C THR A 59 2.60 9.55 -3.09
N GLN A 60 2.44 8.30 -3.55
CA GLN A 60 3.18 7.77 -4.69
C GLN A 60 2.87 8.57 -5.96
N TRP A 61 1.59 8.86 -6.24
CA TRP A 61 1.20 9.68 -7.38
C TRP A 61 1.78 11.09 -7.31
N LEU A 62 1.79 11.75 -6.14
CA LEU A 62 2.40 13.07 -5.97
C LEU A 62 3.87 13.06 -6.38
N LEU A 63 4.61 12.03 -5.97
CA LEU A 63 6.01 11.87 -6.34
C LEU A 63 6.15 11.59 -7.84
N LEU A 64 5.36 10.68 -8.42
CA LEU A 64 5.37 10.40 -9.86
C LEU A 64 5.08 11.66 -10.68
N LYS A 65 4.05 12.41 -10.31
CA LYS A 65 3.64 13.66 -10.97
C LYS A 65 4.76 14.69 -11.00
N LYS A 66 5.49 14.82 -9.88
CA LYS A 66 6.53 15.84 -9.70
C LYS A 66 7.87 15.45 -10.33
N ASN A 67 8.17 14.15 -10.39
CA ASN A 67 9.52 13.66 -10.69
C ASN A 67 9.63 12.80 -11.95
N THR A 68 8.53 12.42 -12.58
CA THR A 68 8.53 11.48 -13.72
C THR A 68 7.55 11.91 -14.83
N ALA A 69 7.59 11.19 -15.95
CA ALA A 69 6.61 11.34 -17.04
C ALA A 69 5.23 10.74 -16.71
N VAL A 70 5.14 9.88 -15.69
CA VAL A 70 3.89 9.21 -15.29
C VAL A 70 3.05 10.15 -14.42
N LYS A 71 2.21 10.98 -15.05
CA LYS A 71 1.40 12.00 -14.34
C LYS A 71 -0.08 11.62 -14.16
N ASN A 72 -0.45 10.39 -14.51
CA ASN A 72 -1.85 9.97 -14.58
C ASN A 72 -2.51 9.88 -13.19
N LYS A 73 -3.58 10.67 -12.97
CA LYS A 73 -4.37 10.69 -11.71
C LYS A 73 -5.06 9.35 -11.43
N ASN A 74 -5.32 8.54 -12.45
CA ASN A 74 -5.91 7.20 -12.29
C ASN A 74 -5.07 6.30 -11.39
N TRP A 75 -3.79 6.61 -11.16
CA TRP A 75 -2.95 5.93 -10.18
C TRP A 75 -3.62 5.85 -8.80
N ILE A 76 -4.24 6.95 -8.35
CA ILE A 76 -4.90 7.01 -7.05
C ILE A 76 -6.12 6.09 -7.05
N TRP A 77 -7.01 6.26 -8.03
CA TRP A 77 -8.22 5.45 -8.15
C TRP A 77 -7.93 3.97 -8.32
N PHE A 78 -6.91 3.61 -9.09
CA PHE A 78 -6.45 2.22 -9.23
C PHE A 78 -5.89 1.67 -7.92
N SER A 79 -5.29 2.50 -7.08
CA SER A 79 -4.85 2.08 -5.74
C SER A 79 -6.04 1.84 -4.82
N ILE A 80 -7.01 2.76 -4.81
CA ILE A 80 -8.23 2.69 -3.99
C ILE A 80 -9.09 1.49 -4.40
N LEU A 81 -9.41 1.38 -5.68
CA LEU A 81 -10.27 0.31 -6.20
C LEU A 81 -9.55 -1.03 -6.18
N GLY A 82 -8.27 -1.06 -6.55
CA GLY A 82 -7.46 -2.27 -6.55
C GLY A 82 -7.37 -2.90 -5.16
N MET A 83 -7.16 -2.10 -4.11
CA MET A 83 -7.14 -2.60 -2.73
C MET A 83 -8.54 -2.75 -2.14
N GLY A 84 -9.48 -1.85 -2.45
CA GLY A 84 -10.81 -1.81 -1.83
C GLY A 84 -11.74 -2.92 -2.32
N ILE A 85 -11.83 -3.16 -3.64
CA ILE A 85 -12.80 -4.10 -4.21
C ILE A 85 -12.61 -5.53 -3.66
N PRO A 86 -11.37 -6.09 -3.59
CA PRO A 86 -11.20 -7.43 -3.03
C PRO A 86 -11.62 -7.52 -1.56
N PHE A 87 -11.41 -6.47 -0.76
CA PHE A 87 -11.94 -6.45 0.60
C PHE A 87 -13.46 -6.36 0.65
N ILE A 88 -14.11 -5.57 -0.22
CA ILE A 88 -15.58 -5.51 -0.31
C ILE A 88 -16.13 -6.91 -0.64
N ILE A 89 -15.54 -7.59 -1.63
CA ILE A 89 -15.94 -8.95 -2.00
C ILE A 89 -15.78 -9.89 -0.80
N LEU A 90 -14.66 -9.84 -0.09
CA LEU A 90 -14.45 -10.68 1.09
C LEU A 90 -15.36 -10.30 2.26
N ASP A 91 -15.72 -9.03 2.42
CA ASP A 91 -16.70 -8.58 3.42
C ASP A 91 -18.08 -9.17 3.16
N LEU A 92 -18.48 -9.28 1.89
CA LEU A 92 -19.76 -9.85 1.48
C LEU A 92 -19.78 -11.39 1.53
N LEU A 93 -18.68 -12.04 1.16
CA LEU A 93 -18.57 -13.51 1.14
C LEU A 93 -18.24 -14.10 2.52
N LEU A 94 -17.40 -13.43 3.30
CA LEU A 94 -16.94 -13.84 4.62
C LEU A 94 -17.49 -12.87 5.65
N THR A 95 -18.76 -13.07 5.99
CA THR A 95 -19.52 -12.26 6.95
C THR A 95 -18.99 -12.39 8.38
N THR A 96 -18.26 -13.47 8.68
CA THR A 96 -17.56 -13.66 9.97
C THR A 96 -16.14 -13.10 9.91
N ASN A 97 -15.69 -12.51 11.03
CA ASN A 97 -14.32 -12.03 11.19
C ASN A 97 -13.33 -13.18 11.33
N TYR A 98 -12.89 -13.72 10.21
CA TYR A 98 -11.79 -14.68 10.17
C TYR A 98 -10.44 -13.98 10.24
N ASN A 99 -9.51 -14.51 11.04
CA ASN A 99 -8.16 -13.96 11.20
C ASN A 99 -7.36 -13.90 9.89
N TYR A 100 -7.69 -14.72 8.89
CA TYR A 100 -7.03 -14.74 7.59
C TYR A 100 -7.61 -13.74 6.57
N LYS A 101 -8.76 -13.12 6.85
CA LYS A 101 -9.46 -12.21 5.93
C LYS A 101 -8.62 -11.01 5.49
N PRO A 102 -7.89 -10.30 6.38
CA PRO A 102 -6.99 -9.22 5.95
C PRO A 102 -5.85 -9.70 5.04
N VAL A 103 -5.32 -10.90 5.30
CA VAL A 103 -4.22 -11.47 4.50
C VAL A 103 -4.71 -11.77 3.08
N LEU A 104 -5.89 -12.38 2.94
CA LEU A 104 -6.50 -12.60 1.63
C LEU A 104 -6.84 -11.28 0.94
N GLY A 105 -7.45 -10.33 1.66
CA GLY A 105 -7.82 -9.03 1.13
C GLY A 105 -6.64 -8.25 0.59
N ILE A 106 -5.51 -8.26 1.29
CA ILE A 106 -4.30 -7.58 0.84
C ILE A 106 -3.63 -8.35 -0.30
N SER A 107 -3.64 -9.68 -0.27
CA SER A 107 -3.05 -10.49 -1.35
C SER A 107 -3.77 -10.27 -2.69
N PHE A 108 -5.09 -10.41 -2.69
CA PHE A 108 -5.92 -10.14 -3.87
C PHE A 108 -5.93 -8.65 -4.22
N GLY A 109 -5.95 -7.77 -3.21
CA GLY A 109 -5.85 -6.32 -3.34
C GLY A 109 -4.58 -5.88 -4.08
N ALA A 110 -3.44 -6.43 -3.68
CA ALA A 110 -2.15 -6.09 -4.26
C ALA A 110 -2.03 -6.55 -5.72
N LEU A 111 -2.58 -7.71 -6.06
CA LEU A 111 -2.66 -8.19 -7.44
C LEU A 111 -3.56 -7.29 -8.29
N ALA A 112 -4.77 -6.98 -7.81
CA ALA A 112 -5.71 -6.11 -8.52
C ALA A 112 -5.14 -4.70 -8.70
N LEU A 113 -4.58 -4.09 -7.65
CA LEU A 113 -3.86 -2.82 -7.71
C LEU A 113 -2.71 -2.87 -8.74
N GLY A 114 -1.89 -3.92 -8.69
CA GLY A 114 -0.77 -4.10 -9.60
C GLY A 114 -1.20 -4.18 -11.07
N LEU A 115 -2.27 -4.93 -11.36
CA LEU A 115 -2.86 -5.07 -12.70
C LEU A 115 -3.44 -3.76 -13.21
N LEU A 116 -4.17 -3.02 -12.37
CA LEU A 116 -4.74 -1.73 -12.74
C LEU A 116 -3.64 -0.70 -12.99
N GLN A 117 -2.64 -0.59 -12.11
CA GLN A 117 -1.52 0.34 -12.29
C GLN A 117 -0.60 -0.05 -13.46
N TYR A 118 -0.49 -1.35 -13.79
CA TYR A 118 0.19 -1.82 -14.99
C TYR A 118 -0.41 -1.18 -16.26
N SER A 119 -1.73 -1.00 -16.34
CA SER A 119 -2.38 -0.35 -17.49
C SER A 119 -1.92 1.10 -17.71
N VAL A 120 -1.47 1.78 -16.65
CA VAL A 120 -0.83 3.10 -16.71
C VAL A 120 0.61 2.96 -17.16
N LEU A 121 1.38 2.07 -16.51
CA LEU A 121 2.83 1.95 -16.71
C LEU A 121 3.22 1.39 -18.08
N LYS A 122 2.40 0.52 -18.68
CA LYS A 122 2.67 -0.10 -19.99
C LYS A 122 2.79 0.92 -21.12
N LYS A 123 2.24 2.13 -20.94
CA LYS A 123 2.37 3.23 -21.89
C LYS A 123 3.75 3.90 -21.85
N TYR A 124 4.55 3.63 -20.82
CA TYR A 124 5.82 4.30 -20.56
C TYR A 124 7.02 3.36 -20.57
N SER A 125 6.84 2.06 -20.32
CA SER A 125 7.95 1.09 -20.24
C SER A 125 7.53 -0.30 -20.67
N ALA A 126 8.37 -0.97 -21.46
CA ALA A 126 8.22 -2.38 -21.83
C ALA A 126 8.33 -3.32 -20.61
N LYS A 127 8.97 -2.88 -19.52
CA LYS A 127 9.12 -3.67 -18.27
C LYS A 127 7.99 -3.44 -17.27
N ALA A 128 6.91 -2.77 -17.67
CA ALA A 128 5.79 -2.46 -16.80
C ALA A 128 5.18 -3.70 -16.12
N GLY A 129 5.21 -4.88 -16.77
CA GLY A 129 4.65 -6.13 -16.19
C GLY A 129 5.31 -6.54 -14.87
N VAL A 130 6.58 -6.19 -14.64
CA VAL A 130 7.29 -6.48 -13.37
C VAL A 130 6.64 -5.76 -12.19
N TRP A 131 5.88 -4.68 -12.45
CA TRP A 131 5.14 -3.94 -11.43
C TRP A 131 4.15 -4.82 -10.66
N ILE A 132 3.46 -5.74 -11.33
CA ILE A 132 2.44 -6.60 -10.71
C ILE A 132 3.07 -7.46 -9.61
N PHE A 133 4.20 -8.11 -9.93
CA PHE A 133 4.97 -8.90 -8.97
C PHE A 133 5.55 -8.03 -7.85
N GLY A 134 6.05 -6.84 -8.20
CA GLY A 134 6.56 -5.88 -7.22
C GLY A 134 5.51 -5.39 -6.22
N CYS A 135 4.30 -5.14 -6.69
CA CYS A 135 3.15 -4.78 -5.85
C CYS A 135 2.78 -5.93 -4.94
N PHE A 136 2.58 -7.13 -5.49
CA PHE A 136 2.23 -8.30 -4.69
C PHE A 136 3.27 -8.56 -3.59
N ALA A 137 4.55 -8.69 -3.97
CA ALA A 137 5.63 -8.92 -3.01
C ALA A 137 5.74 -7.79 -1.97
N GLY A 138 5.65 -6.53 -2.39
CA GLY A 138 5.76 -5.38 -1.50
C GLY A 138 4.66 -5.33 -0.45
N TRP A 139 3.40 -5.54 -0.86
CA TRP A 139 2.26 -5.57 0.05
C TRP A 139 2.28 -6.80 0.95
N SER A 140 2.56 -8.00 0.41
CA SER A 140 2.66 -9.21 1.21
C SER A 140 3.74 -9.10 2.28
N LEU A 141 4.93 -8.57 1.96
CA LEU A 141 5.99 -8.37 2.94
C LEU A 141 5.65 -7.30 3.98
N ALA A 142 4.98 -6.22 3.60
CA ALA A 142 4.52 -5.20 4.53
C ALA A 142 3.46 -5.75 5.51
N VAL A 143 2.57 -6.61 5.01
CA VAL A 143 1.60 -7.35 5.82
C VAL A 143 2.29 -8.28 6.78
N LEU A 144 3.22 -9.11 6.32
CA LEU A 144 3.97 -10.01 7.20
C LEU A 144 4.71 -9.24 8.30
N THR A 145 5.27 -8.07 7.97
CA THR A 145 5.91 -7.17 8.94
C THR A 145 4.90 -6.71 10.00
N THR A 146 3.71 -6.27 9.57
CA THR A 146 2.66 -5.80 10.49
C THR A 146 2.09 -6.96 11.33
N PHE A 147 1.81 -8.11 10.73
CA PHE A 147 1.25 -9.27 11.41
C PHE A 147 2.26 -10.02 12.28
N SER A 148 3.54 -9.64 12.24
CA SER A 148 4.52 -10.09 13.23
C SER A 148 4.14 -9.65 14.66
N ILE A 149 3.21 -8.70 14.81
CA ILE A 149 2.57 -8.35 16.09
C ILE A 149 1.89 -9.57 16.75
N ASN A 150 1.33 -10.49 15.97
CA ASN A 150 0.73 -11.70 16.52
C ASN A 150 1.76 -12.57 17.26
N TYR A 151 3.03 -12.51 16.84
CA TYR A 151 4.13 -13.17 17.53
C TYR A 151 4.56 -12.39 18.77
N THR A 152 4.72 -11.07 18.68
CA THR A 152 5.14 -10.24 19.84
C THR A 152 4.12 -10.28 20.98
N MET A 153 2.83 -10.43 20.69
CA MET A 153 1.79 -10.63 21.70
C MET A 153 2.01 -11.90 22.55
N ARG A 154 2.66 -12.93 22.01
CA ARG A 154 3.03 -14.14 22.76
C ARG A 154 4.17 -13.90 23.75
N LEU A 155 4.91 -12.80 23.60
CA LEU A 155 5.99 -12.38 24.51
C LEU A 155 5.51 -11.49 25.65
N SER A 156 4.19 -11.33 25.83
CA SER A 156 3.59 -10.51 26.89
C SER A 156 3.88 -10.97 28.32
N GLY A 157 4.26 -12.23 28.51
CA GLY A 157 4.78 -12.73 29.79
C GLY A 157 6.26 -12.42 30.06
N ILE A 158 6.99 -11.92 29.06
CA ILE A 158 8.45 -11.68 29.12
C ILE A 158 8.76 -10.19 29.04
N LEU A 159 8.04 -9.46 28.19
CA LEU A 159 8.25 -8.03 27.94
C LEU A 159 7.20 -7.18 28.64
N SER A 160 7.60 -5.98 29.08
CA SER A 160 6.65 -5.00 29.62
C SER A 160 5.66 -4.52 28.55
N THR A 161 4.45 -4.15 28.98
CA THR A 161 3.40 -3.62 28.10
C THR A 161 3.88 -2.42 27.29
N LEU A 162 4.68 -1.54 27.90
CA LEU A 162 5.24 -0.37 27.23
C LEU A 162 6.24 -0.77 26.13
N ALA A 163 7.13 -1.72 26.41
CA ALA A 163 8.07 -2.22 25.40
C ALA A 163 7.32 -2.87 24.22
N LEU A 164 6.29 -3.67 24.50
CA LEU A 164 5.45 -4.25 23.46
C LEU A 164 4.74 -3.20 22.61
N ALA A 165 4.22 -2.13 23.23
CA ALA A 165 3.57 -1.04 22.50
C ALA A 165 4.54 -0.39 21.50
N PHE A 166 5.77 -0.10 21.90
CA PHE A 166 6.79 0.45 21.00
C PHE A 166 7.21 -0.52 19.89
N ILE A 167 7.40 -1.80 20.21
CA ILE A 167 7.73 -2.83 19.20
C ILE A 167 6.59 -2.95 18.19
N ASN A 168 5.34 -3.01 18.64
CA ASN A 168 4.18 -3.15 17.77
C ASN A 168 3.99 -1.90 16.89
N LEU A 169 4.15 -0.70 17.45
CA LEU A 169 4.13 0.53 16.67
C LEU A 169 5.23 0.52 15.61
N PHE A 170 6.45 0.12 15.97
CA PHE A 170 7.55 0.00 15.02
C PHE A 170 7.21 -0.99 13.89
N LEU A 171 6.64 -2.16 14.19
CA LEU A 171 6.24 -3.15 13.19
C LEU A 171 5.16 -2.61 12.23
N ILE A 172 4.15 -1.90 12.75
CA ILE A 172 3.11 -1.25 11.94
C ILE A 172 3.74 -0.22 10.99
N LEU A 173 4.66 0.61 11.49
CA LEU A 173 5.31 1.66 10.71
C LEU A 173 6.32 1.10 9.70
N ALA A 174 7.04 0.03 10.06
CA ALA A 174 8.01 -0.63 9.20
C ALA A 174 7.37 -1.21 7.94
N GLY A 175 6.09 -1.60 7.98
CA GLY A 175 5.34 -2.06 6.81
C GLY A 175 5.39 -1.06 5.64
N GLY A 176 5.24 0.23 5.91
CA GLY A 176 5.33 1.29 4.88
C GLY A 176 6.72 1.42 4.26
N ILE A 177 7.77 1.25 5.07
CA ILE A 177 9.17 1.27 4.61
C ILE A 177 9.45 0.04 3.72
N VAL A 178 9.06 -1.14 4.17
CA VAL A 178 9.22 -2.41 3.42
C VAL A 178 8.51 -2.32 2.07
N LEU A 179 7.24 -1.92 2.06
CA LEU A 179 6.48 -1.70 0.84
C LEU A 179 7.19 -0.71 -0.10
N GLY A 180 7.67 0.40 0.46
CA GLY A 180 8.37 1.45 -0.27
C GLY A 180 9.68 0.98 -0.89
N ILE A 181 10.50 0.21 -0.17
CA ILE A 181 11.76 -0.32 -0.70
C ILE A 181 11.48 -1.27 -1.87
N VAL A 182 10.61 -2.25 -1.68
CA VAL A 182 10.32 -3.28 -2.69
C VAL A 182 9.74 -2.64 -3.96
N THR A 183 8.68 -1.84 -3.81
CA THR A 183 8.05 -1.16 -4.95
C THR A 183 8.97 -0.11 -5.57
N GLY A 184 9.81 0.56 -4.77
CA GLY A 184 10.76 1.56 -5.24
C GLY A 184 11.87 0.97 -6.12
N ILE A 185 12.38 -0.22 -5.77
CA ILE A 185 13.35 -0.96 -6.60
C ILE A 185 12.72 -1.29 -7.95
N VAL A 186 11.48 -1.81 -7.95
CA VAL A 186 10.78 -2.18 -9.18
C VAL A 186 10.45 -0.95 -10.03
N MET A 187 9.92 0.12 -9.44
CA MET A 187 9.65 1.38 -10.14
C MET A 187 10.92 1.97 -10.76
N ASN A 188 12.04 1.97 -10.03
CA ASN A 188 13.33 2.42 -10.56
C ASN A 188 13.76 1.60 -11.79
N LYS A 189 13.54 0.27 -11.78
CA LYS A 189 13.83 -0.60 -12.92
C LYS A 189 12.95 -0.25 -14.13
N ILE A 190 11.66 -0.02 -13.92
CA ILE A 190 10.69 0.37 -14.97
C ILE A 190 11.10 1.71 -15.60
N LEU A 191 11.35 2.73 -14.78
CA LEU A 191 11.67 4.07 -15.26
C LEU A 191 13.01 4.17 -16.00
N LYS A 192 13.95 3.25 -15.76
CA LYS A 192 15.21 3.16 -16.50
C LYS A 192 15.09 2.49 -17.88
N ASN A 193 13.94 1.90 -18.20
CA ASN A 193 13.70 1.22 -19.48
C ASN A 193 12.46 1.83 -20.17
N PRO A 194 12.51 3.11 -20.58
CA PRO A 194 11.40 3.74 -21.27
C PRO A 194 11.18 3.10 -22.66
N ILE A 195 9.94 3.11 -23.13
CA ILE A 195 9.64 2.82 -24.55
C ILE A 195 10.22 3.99 -25.36
N GLN A 196 11.03 3.69 -26.37
CA GLN A 196 11.58 4.66 -27.32
C GLN A 196 10.50 5.18 -28.25
#